data_AF-A0A2E6WGU2-F1
#
_entry.id   AF-A0A2E6WGU2-F1
#
_cell.length_a   1.000
_cell.length_b   1.000
_cell.length_c   1.000
_cell.angle_alpha   90.00
_cell.angle_beta   90.00
_cell.angle_gamma   90.00
#
_symmetry.space_group_name_H-M   'P 1'
#
loop_
_entity.id
_entity.type
_entity.pdbx_description
1 polymer ?
#
loop_
_entity_poly.entity_id
_entity_poly.type
_entity_poly.pdbx_seq_one_letter_code
_entity_poly.pdbx_strand_id
1 'polypeptide(L)'
;MDLSWQAYFTLGVTAAIFITLQLQRRASTDILFLGALLLVTAAGILPAEEAFSGFSNPAVLTIAGLLAITAGLRTSGVLDWLGHKLLGSATTEKQALVRLSTVTTAASAFLLNTAVVAMLMPVVVSWCRRRNISPSRLLLPVSYLAILGGVCTLIGTSTTLVVNGELQQRVQEGLLTAGTNPLSLFELAAIGVPCALIGSTFLLTLGPKLLPFRSGIIKQLDEQRREYLVEMSVELGSLLVGQTVEQAGLRHLDGLFLIEIDRAGHIITPVTPNTILAENDILVFTGAVDTIVELEQIPGLVPRVESEFRHHPERHLVEVVLSRKFPLLQTTIREASFRQRYNAAIVAVHREGERLQGKVGDITLQAGDTLLLQTGNDFVSTYRNSKDFYLVSSVEGLETRHHQKARTALLLLICLLAWLILGSLFQSTDSPLGLNSPAVASLAIAVLMVLTRCLKPSDARNAINLQVLLTIAAALGLGKALSASGAAEALAHSLISTGGTNPIWLLIAIYLITVGLTETISNNAVAAMLLPLAIEIAEVANINARPLIIAITLAASLSFITPIGYQTNLMVMGPGGYRSRDYLKCGIPLALLMGVSALIIIPLVWPFSV
;
A
#
# COMPACT_ATOMS: atom_id res chain seq x y z
N MET A 1 35.03 -4.46 31.17
CA MET A 1 35.30 -3.49 30.09
C MET A 1 34.70 -2.18 30.52
N ASP A 2 35.53 -1.16 30.69
CA ASP A 2 35.03 0.21 30.86
C ASP A 2 34.54 0.67 29.49
N LEU A 3 33.21 0.72 29.31
CA LEU A 3 32.63 1.23 28.07
C LEU A 3 33.06 2.69 27.89
N SER A 4 33.45 3.04 26.66
CA SER A 4 33.72 4.43 26.30
C SER A 4 32.46 5.27 26.52
N TRP A 5 32.62 6.55 26.86
CA TRP A 5 31.48 7.47 26.95
C TRP A 5 30.73 7.57 25.62
N GLN A 6 31.45 7.39 24.50
CA GLN A 6 30.90 7.33 23.15
C GLN A 6 29.93 6.16 23.02
N ALA A 7 30.29 4.97 23.50
CA ALA A 7 29.42 3.80 23.46
C ALA A 7 28.12 4.02 24.26
N TYR A 8 28.24 4.54 25.49
CA TYR A 8 27.05 4.87 26.30
C TYR A 8 26.17 5.93 25.65
N PHE A 9 26.77 6.95 25.04
CA PHE A 9 26.04 8.00 24.35
C PHE A 9 25.29 7.44 23.12
N THR A 10 25.96 6.67 22.25
CA THR A 10 25.31 6.07 21.07
C THR A 10 24.18 5.11 21.46
N LEU A 11 24.39 4.27 22.48
CA LEU A 11 23.35 3.38 23.01
C LEU A 11 22.17 4.16 23.60
N GLY A 12 22.46 5.23 24.35
CA GLY A 12 21.44 6.11 24.93
C GLY A 12 20.60 6.81 23.86
N VAL A 13 21.24 7.39 22.84
CA VAL A 13 20.55 8.02 21.70
C VAL A 13 19.71 7.00 20.94
N THR A 14 20.28 5.82 20.67
CA THR A 14 19.57 4.71 20.03
C THR A 14 18.33 4.32 20.83
N ALA A 15 18.49 4.02 22.12
CA ALA A 15 17.39 3.65 23.00
C ALA A 15 16.31 4.75 23.08
N ALA A 16 16.70 6.02 23.05
CA ALA A 16 15.77 7.14 23.04
C ALA A 16 14.85 7.14 21.80
N ILE A 17 15.33 6.71 20.62
CA ILE A 17 14.48 6.54 19.43
C ILE A 17 13.37 5.51 19.73
N PHE A 18 13.75 4.32 20.22
CA PHE A 18 12.81 3.24 20.51
C PHE A 18 11.80 3.65 21.60
N ILE A 19 12.27 4.27 22.69
CA ILE A 19 11.40 4.75 23.77
C ILE A 19 10.43 5.83 23.25
N THR A 20 10.92 6.78 22.46
CA THR A 20 10.09 7.87 21.92
C THR A 20 9.00 7.34 21.00
N LEU A 21 9.31 6.38 20.12
CA LEU A 21 8.31 5.78 19.23
C LEU A 21 7.23 5.01 20.00
N GLN A 22 7.59 4.40 21.13
CA GLN A 22 6.63 3.69 21.98
C GLN A 22 5.72 4.65 22.76
N LEU A 23 6.28 5.74 23.29
CA LEU A 23 5.53 6.76 24.03
C LEU A 23 4.68 7.65 23.10
N GLN A 24 5.22 7.99 21.93
CA GLN A 24 4.63 8.89 20.95
C GLN A 24 4.44 8.19 19.61
N ARG A 25 3.32 7.47 19.48
CA ARG A 25 2.96 6.74 18.26
C ARG A 25 2.81 7.58 16.99
N ARG A 26 2.79 8.91 17.11
CA ARG A 26 2.70 9.86 15.98
C ARG A 26 4.05 10.49 15.61
N ALA A 27 5.12 10.15 16.30
CA ALA A 27 6.44 10.70 16.00
C ALA A 27 6.91 10.23 14.61
N SER A 28 7.49 11.14 13.85
CA SER A 28 8.00 10.85 12.51
C SER A 28 9.29 10.06 12.61
N THR A 29 9.32 8.84 12.09
CA THR A 29 10.47 7.92 12.20
C THR A 29 11.72 8.51 11.55
N ASP A 30 11.59 9.14 10.38
CA ASP A 30 12.67 9.80 9.67
C ASP A 30 13.30 10.92 10.50
N ILE A 31 12.49 11.79 11.13
CA ILE A 31 13.00 12.89 11.97
C ILE A 31 13.75 12.34 13.19
N LEU A 32 13.25 11.29 13.83
CA LEU A 32 13.91 10.69 14.98
C LEU A 32 15.26 10.07 14.61
N PHE A 33 15.32 9.31 13.52
CA PHE A 33 16.57 8.70 13.05
C PHE A 33 17.56 9.75 12.55
N LEU A 34 17.12 10.76 11.80
CA LEU A 34 17.97 11.87 11.38
C LEU A 34 18.49 12.69 12.57
N GLY A 35 17.62 13.00 13.53
CA GLY A 35 17.99 13.71 14.75
C GLY A 35 19.03 12.93 15.55
N ALA A 36 18.83 11.61 15.71
CA ALA A 36 19.79 10.73 16.37
C ALA A 36 21.15 10.71 15.65
N LEU A 37 21.16 10.57 14.33
CA LEU A 37 22.39 10.60 13.53
C LEU A 37 23.11 11.94 13.70
N LEU A 38 22.39 13.07 13.65
CA LEU A 38 22.97 14.39 13.86
C LEU A 38 23.55 14.58 15.26
N LEU A 39 22.88 14.08 16.30
CA LEU A 39 23.38 14.14 17.68
C LEU A 39 24.68 13.35 17.84
N VAL A 40 24.74 12.14 17.30
CA VAL A 40 25.94 11.28 17.37
C VAL A 40 27.09 11.87 16.55
N THR A 41 26.79 12.46 15.39
CA THR A 41 27.78 13.18 14.57
C THR A 41 28.29 14.44 15.28
N ALA A 42 27.39 15.23 15.88
CA ALA A 42 27.74 16.44 16.63
C ALA A 42 28.56 16.14 17.89
N ALA A 43 28.38 14.96 18.48
CA ALA A 43 29.22 14.47 19.58
C ALA A 43 30.63 14.03 19.12
N GLY A 44 30.93 14.05 17.82
CA GLY A 44 32.24 13.69 17.27
C GLY A 44 32.51 12.18 17.22
N ILE A 45 31.46 11.36 17.26
CA ILE A 45 31.57 9.89 17.20
C ILE A 45 31.80 9.41 15.76
N LEU A 46 31.25 10.13 14.79
CA LEU A 46 31.46 9.89 13.36
C LEU A 46 31.80 11.20 12.64
N PRO A 47 32.70 11.17 11.65
CA PRO A 47 32.86 12.29 10.73
C PRO A 47 31.60 12.43 9.86
N ALA A 48 31.32 13.66 9.40
CA ALA A 48 30.11 13.96 8.65
C ALA A 48 29.98 13.12 7.36
N GLU A 49 31.09 12.86 6.67
CA GLU A 49 31.09 12.07 5.43
C GLU A 49 30.62 10.63 5.68
N GLU A 50 31.10 9.98 6.75
CA GLU A 50 30.66 8.64 7.13
C GLU A 50 29.22 8.62 7.63
N ALA A 51 28.83 9.62 8.43
CA ALA A 51 27.46 9.75 8.92
C ALA A 51 26.43 9.85 7.77
N PHE A 52 26.76 10.60 6.72
CA PHE A 52 25.87 10.78 5.55
C PHE A 52 26.11 9.76 4.43
N SER A 53 27.08 8.85 4.56
CA SER A 53 27.37 7.82 3.53
C SER A 53 26.17 6.90 3.24
N GLY A 54 25.27 6.70 4.21
CA GLY A 54 24.04 5.94 4.04
C GLY A 54 23.07 6.51 3.00
N PHE A 55 23.14 7.82 2.69
CA PHE A 55 22.29 8.46 1.68
C PHE A 55 22.71 8.12 0.25
N SER A 56 23.99 7.82 0.04
CA SER A 56 24.54 7.32 -1.23
C SER A 56 24.54 5.79 -1.30
N ASN A 57 23.99 5.08 -0.31
CA ASN A 57 24.03 3.62 -0.28
C ASN A 57 23.22 3.03 -1.46
N PRO A 58 23.77 2.06 -2.21
CA PRO A 58 23.08 1.45 -3.35
C PRO A 58 21.71 0.86 -3.02
N ALA A 59 21.50 0.34 -1.81
CA ALA A 59 20.20 -0.21 -1.41
C ALA A 59 19.12 0.87 -1.33
N VAL A 60 19.43 2.04 -0.77
CA VAL A 60 18.49 3.17 -0.66
C VAL A 60 18.05 3.61 -2.06
N LEU A 61 19.01 3.76 -2.99
CA LEU A 61 18.74 4.10 -4.38
C LEU A 61 17.95 3.00 -5.12
N THR A 62 18.25 1.73 -4.83
CA THR A 62 17.54 0.59 -5.41
C THR A 62 16.07 0.58 -4.98
N ILE A 63 15.81 0.81 -3.69
CA ILE A 63 14.45 0.91 -3.14
C ILE A 63 13.70 2.07 -3.79
N ALA A 64 14.33 3.24 -3.97
CA ALA A 64 13.72 4.37 -4.66
C ALA A 64 13.30 4.02 -6.11
N GLY A 65 14.18 3.35 -6.86
CA GLY A 65 13.89 2.86 -8.20
C GLY A 65 12.74 1.85 -8.22
N LEU A 66 12.75 0.86 -7.31
CA LEU A 66 11.69 -0.14 -7.19
C LEU A 66 10.33 0.43 -6.80
N LEU A 67 10.29 1.49 -5.97
CA LEU A 67 9.06 2.22 -5.65
C LEU A 67 8.49 2.92 -6.88
N ALA A 68 9.33 3.56 -7.69
CA ALA A 68 8.90 4.16 -8.95
C ALA A 68 8.39 3.09 -9.95
N ILE A 69 9.12 1.97 -10.09
CA ILE A 69 8.72 0.85 -10.96
C ILE A 69 7.38 0.27 -10.52
N THR A 70 7.20 0.09 -9.22
CA THR A 70 5.94 -0.33 -8.61
C THR A 70 4.79 0.57 -9.00
N ALA A 71 4.98 1.90 -8.93
CA ALA A 71 3.96 2.85 -9.36
C ALA A 71 3.67 2.72 -10.86
N GLY A 72 4.69 2.52 -11.70
CA GLY A 72 4.52 2.28 -13.13
C GLY A 72 3.72 1.02 -13.45
N LEU A 73 3.92 -0.07 -12.69
CA LEU A 73 3.11 -1.28 -12.80
C LEU A 73 1.65 -1.02 -12.40
N ARG A 74 1.43 -0.21 -11.35
CA ARG A 74 0.11 0.18 -10.86
C ARG A 74 -0.65 1.04 -11.87
N THR A 75 -0.01 2.03 -12.49
CA THR A 75 -0.66 2.96 -13.44
C THR A 75 -0.88 2.37 -14.82
N SER A 76 -0.08 1.38 -15.22
CA SER A 76 -0.15 0.73 -16.54
C SER A 76 -1.25 -0.34 -16.67
N GLY A 77 -1.99 -0.64 -15.61
CA GLY A 77 -3.10 -1.61 -15.64
C GLY A 77 -2.68 -3.09 -15.66
N VAL A 78 -1.39 -3.40 -15.45
CA VAL A 78 -0.88 -4.79 -15.31
C VAL A 78 -1.70 -5.57 -14.28
N LEU A 79 -2.14 -4.87 -13.23
CA LEU A 79 -2.67 -5.50 -12.03
C LEU A 79 -4.19 -5.63 -12.07
N ASP A 80 -4.87 -4.82 -12.88
CA ASP A 80 -6.29 -5.04 -13.20
C ASP A 80 -6.43 -6.26 -14.10
N TRP A 81 -5.52 -6.40 -15.07
CA TRP A 81 -5.42 -7.60 -15.92
C TRP A 81 -5.14 -8.87 -15.10
N LEU A 82 -4.19 -8.80 -14.16
CA LEU A 82 -3.97 -9.88 -13.19
C LEU A 82 -5.22 -10.08 -12.33
N GLY A 83 -5.75 -9.06 -11.66
CA GLY A 83 -6.85 -9.15 -10.70
C GLY A 83 -8.12 -9.81 -11.25
N HIS A 84 -8.56 -9.43 -12.46
CA HIS A 84 -9.72 -10.03 -13.12
C HIS A 84 -9.51 -11.51 -13.47
N LYS A 85 -8.31 -11.90 -13.88
CA LYS A 85 -7.97 -13.29 -14.21
C LYS A 85 -7.71 -14.15 -12.96
N LEU A 86 -7.21 -13.53 -11.89
CA LEU A 86 -6.82 -14.17 -10.63
C LEU A 86 -8.02 -14.63 -9.81
N LEU A 87 -8.94 -13.71 -9.50
CA LEU A 87 -10.09 -13.99 -8.63
C LEU A 87 -11.38 -14.27 -9.42
N GLY A 88 -11.41 -14.01 -10.72
CA GLY A 88 -12.63 -14.03 -11.55
C GLY A 88 -13.43 -15.32 -11.43
N SER A 89 -12.77 -16.48 -11.47
CA SER A 89 -13.42 -17.80 -11.37
C SER A 89 -13.45 -18.41 -9.95
N ALA A 90 -12.97 -17.70 -8.92
CA ALA A 90 -13.12 -18.17 -7.54
C ALA A 90 -14.56 -17.90 -7.07
N THR A 91 -15.25 -18.92 -6.57
CA THR A 91 -16.64 -18.80 -6.08
C THR A 91 -16.71 -18.83 -4.55
N THR A 92 -15.74 -19.47 -3.89
CA THR A 92 -15.71 -19.62 -2.43
C THR A 92 -14.53 -18.87 -1.80
N GLU A 93 -14.68 -18.53 -0.51
CA GLU A 93 -13.60 -17.93 0.30
C GLU A 93 -12.32 -18.77 0.27
N LYS A 94 -12.44 -20.10 0.43
CA LYS A 94 -11.29 -21.01 0.42
C LYS A 94 -10.58 -21.00 -0.93
N GLN A 95 -11.32 -21.03 -2.04
CA GLN A 95 -10.73 -20.94 -3.38
C GLN A 95 -10.02 -19.60 -3.60
N ALA A 96 -10.62 -18.49 -3.15
CA ALA A 96 -9.99 -17.19 -3.22
C ALA A 96 -8.69 -17.15 -2.42
N LEU A 97 -8.70 -17.68 -1.19
CA LEU A 97 -7.52 -17.71 -0.33
C LEU A 97 -6.40 -18.58 -0.90
N VAL A 98 -6.71 -19.75 -1.48
CA VAL A 98 -5.72 -20.61 -2.18
C VAL A 98 -5.07 -19.86 -3.34
N ARG A 99 -5.86 -19.19 -4.17
CA ARG A 99 -5.30 -18.43 -5.31
C ARG A 99 -4.50 -17.23 -4.87
N LEU A 100 -4.99 -16.49 -3.88
CA LEU A 100 -4.28 -15.38 -3.27
C LEU A 100 -2.97 -15.87 -2.64
N SER A 101 -2.95 -17.04 -2.01
CA SER A 101 -1.73 -17.66 -1.47
C SER A 101 -0.68 -17.88 -2.55
N THR A 102 -1.03 -18.56 -3.64
CA THR A 102 -0.06 -18.80 -4.73
C THR A 102 0.43 -17.50 -5.35
N VAL A 103 -0.48 -16.57 -5.64
CA VAL A 103 -0.17 -15.39 -6.46
C VAL A 103 0.51 -14.31 -5.65
N THR A 104 0.03 -14.05 -4.44
CA THR A 104 0.60 -13.02 -3.57
C THR A 104 2.03 -13.40 -3.21
N THR A 105 2.25 -14.64 -2.76
CA THR A 105 3.58 -15.14 -2.41
C THR A 105 4.53 -15.10 -3.61
N ALA A 106 4.10 -15.60 -4.78
CA ALA A 106 4.94 -15.59 -5.98
C ALA A 106 5.23 -14.16 -6.48
N ALA A 107 4.24 -13.27 -6.47
CA ALA A 107 4.43 -11.88 -6.88
C ALA A 107 5.37 -11.14 -5.92
N SER A 108 5.20 -11.32 -4.61
CA SER A 108 6.03 -10.66 -3.59
C SER A 108 7.48 -11.16 -3.60
N ALA A 109 7.73 -12.37 -4.12
CA ALA A 109 9.10 -12.82 -4.34
C ALA A 109 9.87 -11.95 -5.35
N PHE A 110 9.21 -11.16 -6.19
CA PHE A 110 9.88 -10.33 -7.21
C PHE A 110 9.45 -8.85 -7.19
N LEU A 111 8.47 -8.51 -6.37
CA LEU A 111 7.94 -7.16 -6.22
C LEU A 111 7.92 -6.80 -4.73
N LEU A 112 8.14 -5.52 -4.42
CA LEU A 112 8.06 -5.03 -3.05
C LEU A 112 6.71 -5.38 -2.42
N ASN A 113 6.73 -5.92 -1.19
CA ASN A 113 5.53 -6.31 -0.45
C ASN A 113 4.44 -5.22 -0.44
N THR A 114 4.84 -3.96 -0.20
CA THR A 114 3.93 -2.79 -0.20
C THR A 114 3.22 -2.60 -1.54
N ALA A 115 3.92 -2.84 -2.65
CA ALA A 115 3.35 -2.84 -3.99
C ALA A 115 2.24 -3.88 -4.08
N VAL A 116 2.59 -5.13 -3.81
CA VAL A 116 1.70 -6.28 -4.01
C VAL A 116 0.41 -6.11 -3.21
N VAL A 117 0.52 -5.70 -1.96
CA VAL A 117 -0.65 -5.48 -1.09
C VAL A 117 -1.47 -4.26 -1.54
N ALA A 118 -0.83 -3.13 -1.89
CA ALA A 118 -1.54 -1.96 -2.42
C ALA A 118 -2.40 -2.30 -3.65
N MET A 119 -1.89 -3.20 -4.47
CA MET A 119 -2.47 -3.58 -5.75
C MET A 119 -3.57 -4.63 -5.57
N LEU A 120 -3.36 -5.63 -4.71
CA LEU A 120 -4.33 -6.69 -4.46
C LEU A 120 -5.49 -6.23 -3.55
N MET A 121 -5.25 -5.31 -2.62
CA MET A 121 -6.27 -4.84 -1.69
C MET A 121 -7.57 -4.36 -2.36
N PRO A 122 -7.57 -3.43 -3.34
CA PRO A 122 -8.81 -3.02 -4.01
C PRO A 122 -9.46 -4.17 -4.79
N VAL A 123 -8.67 -5.06 -5.40
CA VAL A 123 -9.19 -6.23 -6.12
C VAL A 123 -9.90 -7.18 -5.16
N VAL A 124 -9.27 -7.50 -4.01
CA VAL A 124 -9.83 -8.36 -2.97
C VAL A 124 -11.09 -7.74 -2.37
N VAL A 125 -11.07 -6.45 -2.02
CA VAL A 125 -12.26 -5.75 -1.50
C VAL A 125 -13.39 -5.77 -2.53
N SER A 126 -13.10 -5.52 -3.81
CA SER A 126 -14.10 -5.55 -4.87
C SER A 126 -14.70 -6.95 -5.08
N TRP A 127 -13.89 -8.00 -4.96
CA TRP A 127 -14.32 -9.39 -5.07
C TRP A 127 -15.17 -9.81 -3.87
N CYS A 128 -14.72 -9.46 -2.66
CA CYS A 128 -15.43 -9.63 -1.39
C CYS A 128 -16.82 -9.00 -1.47
N ARG A 129 -16.89 -7.75 -1.95
CA ARG A 129 -18.15 -7.00 -2.13
C ARG A 129 -19.11 -7.73 -3.08
N ARG A 130 -18.65 -8.17 -4.26
CA ARG A 130 -19.50 -8.87 -5.25
C ARG A 130 -20.06 -10.21 -4.75
N ARG A 131 -19.48 -10.79 -3.71
CA ARG A 131 -19.83 -12.13 -3.20
C ARG A 131 -20.32 -12.11 -1.75
N ASN A 132 -20.56 -10.93 -1.19
CA ASN A 132 -21.01 -10.76 0.18
C ASN A 132 -20.10 -11.46 1.22
N ILE A 133 -18.77 -11.43 0.99
CA ILE A 133 -17.76 -12.00 1.89
C ILE A 133 -17.04 -10.84 2.60
N SER A 134 -16.81 -10.98 3.90
CA SER A 134 -16.08 -9.96 4.67
C SER A 134 -14.61 -9.84 4.22
N PRO A 135 -14.11 -8.64 3.87
CA PRO A 135 -12.68 -8.42 3.58
C PRO A 135 -11.74 -8.81 4.74
N SER A 136 -12.26 -8.81 5.97
CA SER A 136 -11.54 -9.22 7.19
C SER A 136 -11.06 -10.69 7.19
N ARG A 137 -11.51 -11.50 6.23
CA ARG A 137 -11.05 -12.90 6.08
C ARG A 137 -9.93 -13.08 5.06
N LEU A 138 -9.70 -12.10 4.18
CA LEU A 138 -8.74 -12.24 3.08
C LEU A 138 -7.59 -11.22 3.16
N LEU A 139 -7.84 -10.00 3.67
CA LEU A 139 -6.85 -8.93 3.61
C LEU A 139 -5.63 -9.16 4.52
N LEU A 140 -5.80 -9.70 5.74
CA LEU A 140 -4.68 -10.00 6.62
C LEU A 140 -3.82 -11.16 6.06
N PRO A 141 -4.42 -12.27 5.56
CA PRO A 141 -3.66 -13.26 4.81
C PRO A 141 -2.89 -12.69 3.64
N VAL A 142 -3.48 -11.79 2.84
CA VAL A 142 -2.77 -11.16 1.71
C VAL A 142 -1.54 -10.39 2.21
N SER A 143 -1.63 -9.66 3.31
CA SER A 143 -0.45 -9.00 3.90
C SER A 143 0.62 -10.03 4.31
N TYR A 144 0.23 -11.09 5.02
CA TYR A 144 1.19 -12.08 5.53
C TYR A 144 1.82 -12.92 4.42
N LEU A 145 1.05 -13.27 3.38
CA LEU A 145 1.55 -13.95 2.18
C LEU A 145 2.53 -13.08 1.41
N ALA A 146 2.29 -11.76 1.34
CA ALA A 146 3.25 -10.83 0.73
C ALA A 146 4.56 -10.80 1.54
N ILE A 147 4.48 -10.69 2.87
CA ILE A 147 5.66 -10.74 3.75
C ILE A 147 6.45 -12.04 3.57
N LEU A 148 5.75 -13.18 3.55
CA LEU A 148 6.35 -14.50 3.35
C LEU A 148 7.00 -14.66 1.97
N GLY A 149 6.35 -14.17 0.91
CA GLY A 149 6.92 -14.18 -0.44
C GLY A 149 8.13 -13.26 -0.57
N GLY A 150 8.10 -12.10 0.11
CA GLY A 150 9.15 -11.09 0.04
C GLY A 150 10.51 -11.55 0.54
N VAL A 151 10.56 -12.55 1.43
CA VAL A 151 11.81 -13.14 1.93
C VAL A 151 12.36 -14.26 1.04
N CYS A 152 11.66 -14.65 -0.03
CA CYS A 152 12.14 -15.71 -0.93
C CYS A 152 13.29 -15.24 -1.84
N THR A 153 13.43 -13.94 -2.09
CA THR A 153 14.53 -13.39 -2.90
C THR A 153 15.07 -12.11 -2.29
N LEU A 154 16.24 -11.69 -2.78
CA LEU A 154 16.88 -10.44 -2.35
C LEU A 154 16.04 -9.18 -2.66
N ILE A 155 15.21 -9.18 -3.70
CA ILE A 155 14.47 -7.98 -4.17
C ILE A 155 13.08 -7.88 -3.54
N GLY A 156 12.52 -9.00 -3.07
CA GLY A 156 11.13 -9.09 -2.63
C GLY A 156 10.80 -8.13 -1.48
N THR A 157 11.77 -7.80 -0.63
CA THR A 157 11.58 -6.83 0.46
C THR A 157 12.71 -5.80 0.53
N SER A 158 12.39 -4.62 1.06
CA SER A 158 13.38 -3.57 1.29
C SER A 158 14.43 -3.98 2.33
N THR A 159 14.06 -4.80 3.32
CA THR A 159 14.94 -5.20 4.41
C THR A 159 16.15 -6.00 3.91
N THR A 160 15.92 -6.93 2.98
CA THR A 160 16.96 -7.76 2.35
C THR A 160 17.91 -6.92 1.51
N LEU A 161 17.37 -5.92 0.80
CA LEU A 161 18.18 -4.95 0.05
C LEU A 161 19.07 -4.13 0.98
N VAL A 162 18.55 -3.66 2.12
CA VAL A 162 19.32 -2.88 3.11
C VAL A 162 20.49 -3.68 3.65
N VAL A 163 20.26 -4.92 4.09
CA VAL A 163 21.33 -5.80 4.58
C VAL A 163 22.37 -6.02 3.49
N ASN A 164 21.94 -6.36 2.28
CA ASN A 164 22.87 -6.61 1.18
C ASN A 164 23.65 -5.35 0.74
N GLY A 165 23.03 -4.18 0.77
CA GLY A 165 23.69 -2.91 0.46
C GLY A 165 24.81 -2.59 1.44
N GLU A 166 24.61 -2.89 2.73
CA GLU A 166 25.65 -2.74 3.74
C GLU A 166 26.78 -3.78 3.58
N LEU A 167 26.45 -5.03 3.22
CA LEU A 167 27.48 -6.03 2.88
C LEU A 167 28.31 -5.60 1.66
N GLN A 168 27.67 -5.06 0.62
CA GLN A 168 28.37 -4.52 -0.56
C GLN A 168 29.28 -3.34 -0.18
N GLN A 169 28.82 -2.46 0.71
CA GLN A 169 29.61 -1.34 1.19
C GLN A 169 30.86 -1.81 1.95
N ARG A 170 30.73 -2.81 2.81
CA ARG A 170 31.88 -3.41 3.52
C ARG A 170 32.91 -4.03 2.59
N VAL A 171 32.47 -4.68 1.51
CA VAL A 171 33.37 -5.20 0.47
C VAL A 171 34.16 -4.05 -0.19
N GLN A 172 33.51 -2.92 -0.48
CA GLN A 172 34.16 -1.74 -1.06
C GLN A 172 35.14 -1.08 -0.08
N GLU A 173 34.82 -1.09 1.20
CA GLU A 173 35.68 -0.57 2.29
C GLU A 173 36.82 -1.55 2.65
N GLY A 174 36.87 -2.75 2.04
CA GLY A 174 37.90 -3.76 2.30
C GLY A 174 37.74 -4.50 3.65
N LEU A 175 36.58 -4.36 4.31
CA LEU A 175 36.26 -4.92 5.63
C LEU A 175 35.63 -6.31 5.52
N LEU A 176 36.30 -7.22 4.80
CA LEU A 176 35.80 -8.57 4.55
C LEU A 176 36.13 -9.52 5.70
N THR A 177 35.09 -9.99 6.40
CA THR A 177 35.18 -11.12 7.34
C THR A 177 34.35 -12.32 6.89
N ALA A 178 34.55 -13.49 7.50
CA ALA A 178 33.93 -14.74 7.07
C ALA A 178 32.39 -14.63 7.04
N GLY A 179 31.79 -14.79 5.85
CA GLY A 179 30.33 -14.73 5.67
C GLY A 179 29.75 -13.35 5.33
N THR A 180 30.58 -12.32 5.16
CA THR A 180 30.16 -10.94 4.87
C THR A 180 30.08 -10.57 3.39
N ASN A 181 30.26 -11.54 2.49
CA ASN A 181 30.08 -11.31 1.05
C ASN A 181 28.63 -10.91 0.72
N PRO A 182 28.36 -10.15 -0.36
CA PRO A 182 26.99 -9.82 -0.76
C PRO A 182 26.12 -11.07 -0.95
N LEU A 183 24.82 -10.95 -0.66
CA LEU A 183 23.83 -12.00 -0.87
C LEU A 183 23.59 -12.19 -2.37
N SER A 184 23.55 -13.44 -2.83
CA SER A 184 23.04 -13.72 -4.18
C SER A 184 21.52 -13.58 -4.22
N LEU A 185 20.96 -13.38 -5.42
CA LEU A 185 19.52 -13.12 -5.61
C LEU A 185 18.61 -14.19 -4.96
N PHE A 186 19.00 -15.46 -5.07
CA PHE A 186 18.21 -16.61 -4.63
C PHE A 186 18.78 -17.32 -3.39
N GLU A 187 19.81 -16.77 -2.75
CA GLU A 187 20.37 -17.39 -1.55
C GLU A 187 19.35 -17.51 -0.42
N LEU A 188 18.55 -16.46 -0.24
CA LEU A 188 17.45 -16.46 0.74
C LEU A 188 16.36 -17.47 0.38
N ALA A 189 16.28 -17.97 -0.86
CA ALA A 189 15.25 -18.95 -1.24
C ALA A 189 15.37 -20.26 -0.46
N ALA A 190 16.58 -20.64 -0.03
CA ALA A 190 16.84 -21.85 0.75
C ALA A 190 16.05 -21.90 2.07
N ILE A 191 15.69 -20.74 2.61
CA ILE A 191 14.90 -20.60 3.84
C ILE A 191 13.57 -19.90 3.59
N GLY A 192 13.54 -18.90 2.72
CA GLY A 192 12.35 -18.15 2.36
C GLY A 192 11.29 -19.02 1.68
N VAL A 193 11.65 -19.96 0.80
CA VAL A 193 10.67 -20.87 0.17
C VAL A 193 10.06 -21.83 1.20
N PRO A 194 10.83 -22.55 2.04
CA PRO A 194 10.26 -23.33 3.14
C PRO A 194 9.35 -22.50 4.07
N CYS A 195 9.79 -21.32 4.51
CA CYS A 195 8.99 -20.42 5.34
C CYS A 195 7.68 -20.03 4.64
N ALA A 196 7.75 -19.68 3.35
CA ALA A 196 6.57 -19.32 2.56
C ALA A 196 5.58 -20.49 2.42
N LEU A 197 6.07 -21.73 2.24
CA LEU A 197 5.22 -22.93 2.18
C LEU A 197 4.57 -23.23 3.53
N ILE A 198 5.34 -23.19 4.62
CA ILE A 198 4.84 -23.42 5.99
C ILE A 198 3.81 -22.36 6.37
N GLY A 199 4.14 -21.08 6.18
CA GLY A 199 3.26 -19.96 6.49
C GLY A 199 2.00 -19.93 5.62
N SER A 200 2.13 -20.22 4.31
CA SER A 200 0.97 -20.36 3.43
C SER A 200 0.05 -21.50 3.87
N THR A 201 0.61 -22.65 4.25
CA THR A 201 -0.16 -23.79 4.75
C THR A 201 -0.89 -23.45 6.05
N PHE A 202 -0.21 -22.76 6.98
CA PHE A 202 -0.82 -22.26 8.22
C PHE A 202 -2.00 -21.31 7.91
N LEU A 203 -1.81 -20.35 7.01
CA LEU A 203 -2.86 -19.39 6.64
C LEU A 203 -4.03 -20.05 5.91
N LEU A 204 -3.81 -21.15 5.17
CA LEU A 204 -4.88 -21.89 4.48
C LEU A 204 -5.67 -22.83 5.41
N THR A 205 -5.10 -23.22 6.55
CA THR A 205 -5.68 -24.24 7.45
C THR A 205 -6.17 -23.65 8.78
N LEU A 206 -5.28 -23.01 9.54
CA LEU A 206 -5.59 -22.38 10.82
C LEU A 206 -6.03 -20.92 10.67
N GLY A 207 -5.57 -20.22 9.62
CA GLY A 207 -5.92 -18.83 9.33
C GLY A 207 -7.43 -18.55 9.39
N PRO A 208 -8.30 -19.28 8.67
CA PRO A 208 -9.74 -19.01 8.64
C PRO A 208 -10.43 -19.18 10.00
N LYS A 209 -9.84 -19.97 10.92
CA LYS A 209 -10.35 -20.16 12.28
C LYS A 209 -9.93 -19.04 13.24
N LEU A 210 -8.76 -18.43 13.01
CA LEU A 210 -8.19 -17.37 13.84
C LEU A 210 -8.64 -15.97 13.42
N LEU A 211 -9.00 -15.79 12.15
CA LEU A 211 -9.37 -14.49 11.58
C LEU A 211 -10.79 -14.05 11.99
N PRO A 212 -10.98 -12.76 12.32
CA PRO A 212 -12.28 -12.25 12.70
C PRO A 212 -13.23 -12.16 11.49
N PHE A 213 -14.52 -12.43 11.72
CA PHE A 213 -15.59 -12.10 10.76
C PHE A 213 -16.26 -10.78 11.16
N ARG A 214 -16.25 -9.79 10.26
CA ARG A 214 -16.76 -8.43 10.50
C ARG A 214 -17.89 -8.09 9.52
N SER A 215 -19.14 -8.41 9.90
CA SER A 215 -20.32 -8.12 9.07
C SER A 215 -20.60 -6.63 8.83
N GLY A 216 -20.18 -5.75 9.75
CA GLY A 216 -20.38 -4.29 9.63
C GLY A 216 -19.67 -3.65 8.43
N ILE A 217 -18.53 -4.20 8.00
CA ILE A 217 -17.79 -3.70 6.82
C ILE A 217 -18.57 -3.96 5.54
N ILE A 218 -19.25 -5.11 5.47
CA ILE A 218 -20.11 -5.45 4.35
C ILE A 218 -21.21 -4.40 4.24
N LYS A 219 -21.91 -4.08 5.34
CA LYS A 219 -22.97 -3.06 5.36
C LYS A 219 -22.46 -1.67 4.97
N GLN A 220 -21.31 -1.24 5.46
CA GLN A 220 -20.74 0.06 5.10
C GLN A 220 -20.32 0.13 3.61
N LEU A 221 -19.80 -0.98 3.06
CA LEU A 221 -19.51 -1.12 1.62
C LEU A 221 -20.79 -1.22 0.76
N ASP A 222 -21.88 -1.74 1.33
CA ASP A 222 -23.23 -1.81 0.74
C ASP A 222 -24.07 -0.55 0.99
N GLU A 223 -23.67 0.34 1.89
CA GLU A 223 -24.25 1.69 2.06
C GLU A 223 -23.58 2.68 1.10
N GLN A 224 -22.31 2.39 0.71
CA GLN A 224 -21.67 2.96 -0.48
C GLN A 224 -22.24 2.42 -1.80
N ARG A 225 -23.24 1.51 -1.75
CA ARG A 225 -24.02 1.03 -2.90
C ARG A 225 -24.81 2.20 -3.48
N ARG A 226 -24.15 2.91 -4.39
CA ARG A 226 -24.66 3.16 -5.73
C ARG A 226 -26.17 3.33 -5.80
N GLU A 227 -26.62 4.57 -5.74
CA GLU A 227 -27.76 4.97 -6.56
C GLU A 227 -27.36 4.67 -8.02
N TYR A 228 -27.97 3.65 -8.65
CA TYR A 228 -27.66 3.32 -10.05
C TYR A 228 -28.38 4.30 -10.96
N LEU A 229 -27.73 4.68 -12.06
CA LEU A 229 -28.40 5.37 -13.16
C LEU A 229 -29.11 4.33 -14.02
N VAL A 230 -30.40 4.53 -14.23
CA VAL A 230 -31.27 3.62 -14.98
C VAL A 230 -31.87 4.42 -16.14
N GLU A 231 -31.65 3.95 -17.36
CA GLU A 231 -32.17 4.59 -18.57
C GLU A 231 -33.44 3.88 -19.06
N MET A 232 -34.54 4.62 -19.12
CA MET A 232 -35.81 4.16 -19.68
C MET A 232 -36.11 4.98 -20.92
N SER A 233 -36.50 4.35 -22.02
CA SER A 233 -37.00 5.07 -23.20
C SER A 233 -38.51 5.23 -23.13
N VAL A 234 -39.01 6.42 -23.48
CA VAL A 234 -40.44 6.66 -23.72
C VAL A 234 -40.83 6.03 -25.05
N GLU A 235 -41.69 5.02 -25.00
CA GLU A 235 -42.15 4.27 -26.17
C GLU A 235 -43.01 5.15 -27.09
N LEU A 236 -42.88 4.88 -28.39
CA LEU A 236 -43.57 5.61 -29.45
C LEU A 236 -45.08 5.34 -29.37
N GLY A 237 -45.89 6.40 -29.32
CA GLY A 237 -47.35 6.29 -29.11
C GLY A 237 -47.77 5.96 -27.68
N SER A 238 -46.86 6.02 -26.69
CA SER A 238 -47.23 5.83 -25.28
C SER A 238 -48.08 6.98 -24.75
N LEU A 239 -48.91 6.68 -23.75
CA LEU A 239 -49.74 7.69 -23.06
C LEU A 239 -48.93 8.74 -22.30
N LEU A 240 -47.63 8.50 -22.09
CA LEU A 240 -46.68 9.42 -21.47
C LEU A 240 -46.33 10.60 -22.39
N VAL A 241 -46.43 10.43 -23.71
CA VAL A 241 -46.13 11.46 -24.69
C VAL A 241 -47.10 12.62 -24.55
N GLY A 242 -46.59 13.84 -24.43
CA GLY A 242 -47.40 15.04 -24.24
C GLY A 242 -47.83 15.29 -22.78
N GLN A 243 -47.55 14.36 -21.85
CA GLN A 243 -47.75 14.60 -20.43
C GLN A 243 -46.57 15.34 -19.82
N THR A 244 -46.84 16.10 -18.77
CA THR A 244 -45.78 16.63 -17.91
C THR A 244 -45.21 15.53 -17.02
N VAL A 245 -43.95 15.67 -16.60
CA VAL A 245 -43.25 14.73 -15.68
C VAL A 245 -44.02 14.50 -14.38
N GLU A 246 -44.74 15.50 -13.89
CA GLU A 246 -45.61 15.36 -12.71
C GLU A 246 -46.89 14.58 -13.01
N GLN A 247 -47.57 14.86 -14.13
CA GLN A 247 -48.74 14.10 -14.56
C GLN A 247 -48.41 12.64 -14.86
N ALA A 248 -47.21 12.39 -15.39
CA ALA A 248 -46.66 11.06 -15.65
C ALA A 248 -46.26 10.28 -14.36
N GLY A 249 -46.38 10.89 -13.18
CA GLY A 249 -46.04 10.25 -11.90
C GLY A 249 -44.55 10.06 -11.64
N LEU A 250 -43.67 10.47 -12.56
CA LEU A 250 -42.22 10.25 -12.51
C LEU A 250 -41.48 11.11 -11.47
N ARG A 251 -42.22 11.98 -10.77
CA ARG A 251 -41.72 12.88 -9.71
C ARG A 251 -41.84 12.27 -8.30
N HIS A 252 -42.78 11.34 -8.11
CA HIS A 252 -43.22 10.85 -6.80
C HIS A 252 -42.91 9.35 -6.61
N LEU A 253 -41.82 8.87 -7.23
CA LEU A 253 -41.38 7.48 -7.10
C LEU A 253 -40.69 7.25 -5.75
N ASP A 254 -40.89 6.08 -5.16
CA ASP A 254 -40.30 5.71 -3.87
C ASP A 254 -38.86 5.22 -4.08
N GLY A 255 -37.89 6.07 -3.73
CA GLY A 255 -36.47 5.70 -3.81
C GLY A 255 -35.82 5.81 -5.20
N LEU A 256 -36.54 6.35 -6.19
CA LEU A 256 -36.04 6.69 -7.53
C LEU A 256 -36.31 8.16 -7.88
N PHE A 257 -35.38 8.79 -8.58
CA PHE A 257 -35.50 10.18 -9.00
C PHE A 257 -35.14 10.33 -10.47
N LEU A 258 -36.03 10.90 -11.27
CA LEU A 258 -35.72 11.31 -12.64
C LEU A 258 -34.75 12.51 -12.60
N ILE A 259 -33.53 12.32 -13.09
CA ILE A 259 -32.47 13.34 -13.03
C ILE A 259 -32.22 14.03 -14.36
N GLU A 260 -32.49 13.34 -15.48
CA GLU A 260 -32.14 13.78 -16.83
C GLU A 260 -33.11 13.21 -17.86
N ILE A 261 -33.36 13.98 -18.92
CA ILE A 261 -33.99 13.51 -20.16
C ILE A 261 -33.02 13.80 -21.30
N ASP A 262 -32.54 12.77 -22.00
CA ASP A 262 -31.83 12.94 -23.27
C ASP A 262 -32.84 12.87 -24.43
N ARG A 263 -32.99 13.99 -25.12
CA ARG A 263 -33.83 14.13 -26.30
C ARG A 263 -32.96 14.29 -27.53
N ALA A 264 -32.78 13.21 -28.29
CA ALA A 264 -32.00 13.20 -29.53
C ALA A 264 -30.56 13.75 -29.38
N GLY A 265 -29.89 13.47 -28.25
CA GLY A 265 -28.54 13.94 -27.93
C GLY A 265 -28.50 15.27 -27.17
N HIS A 266 -29.65 15.90 -26.94
CA HIS A 266 -29.77 17.10 -26.13
C HIS A 266 -30.23 16.76 -24.71
N ILE A 267 -29.33 16.99 -23.76
CA ILE A 267 -29.53 16.73 -22.34
C ILE A 267 -30.40 17.83 -21.71
N ILE A 268 -31.60 17.46 -21.26
CA ILE A 268 -32.53 18.32 -20.54
C ILE A 268 -32.36 18.07 -19.04
N THR A 269 -31.66 18.99 -18.37
CA THR A 269 -31.46 18.98 -16.91
C THR A 269 -31.53 20.41 -16.34
N PRO A 270 -32.12 20.62 -15.14
CA PRO A 270 -32.93 19.68 -14.37
C PRO A 270 -34.30 19.46 -15.02
N VAL A 271 -34.84 18.26 -14.85
CA VAL A 271 -36.19 17.93 -15.28
C VAL A 271 -37.20 18.63 -14.34
N THR A 272 -38.04 19.50 -14.89
CA THR A 272 -39.05 20.24 -14.12
C THR A 272 -40.37 19.46 -14.07
N PRO A 273 -41.24 19.68 -13.06
CA PRO A 273 -42.56 19.04 -13.00
C PRO A 273 -43.38 19.25 -14.29
N ASN A 274 -43.23 20.43 -14.90
CA ASN A 274 -43.94 20.86 -16.11
C ASN A 274 -43.24 20.45 -17.42
N THR A 275 -42.09 19.77 -17.35
CA THR A 275 -41.38 19.32 -18.55
C THR A 275 -42.23 18.28 -19.26
N ILE A 276 -42.57 18.55 -20.53
CA ILE A 276 -43.40 17.67 -21.35
C ILE A 276 -42.51 16.57 -21.94
N LEU A 277 -42.92 15.32 -21.74
CA LEU A 277 -42.27 14.14 -22.32
C LEU A 277 -42.59 14.04 -23.81
N ALA A 278 -41.59 13.71 -24.61
CA ALA A 278 -41.69 13.48 -26.04
C ALA A 278 -41.36 12.03 -26.39
N GLU A 279 -41.72 11.64 -27.60
CA GLU A 279 -41.39 10.32 -28.15
C GLU A 279 -39.87 10.13 -28.22
N ASN A 280 -39.41 8.93 -27.88
CA ASN A 280 -37.99 8.55 -27.83
C ASN A 280 -37.13 9.34 -26.83
N ASP A 281 -37.75 10.06 -25.88
CA ASP A 281 -37.02 10.61 -24.74
C ASP A 281 -36.35 9.47 -23.96
N ILE A 282 -35.08 9.66 -23.63
CA ILE A 282 -34.33 8.76 -22.76
C ILE A 282 -34.33 9.36 -21.36
N LEU A 283 -35.05 8.74 -20.45
CA LEU A 283 -35.22 9.16 -19.07
C LEU A 283 -34.17 8.47 -18.20
N VAL A 284 -33.33 9.26 -17.54
CA VAL A 284 -32.29 8.75 -16.64
C VAL A 284 -32.74 8.93 -15.19
N PHE A 285 -32.92 7.82 -14.47
CA PHE A 285 -33.30 7.80 -13.07
C PHE A 285 -32.10 7.47 -12.18
N THR A 286 -32.05 8.00 -10.96
CA THR A 286 -31.07 7.62 -9.93
C THR A 286 -31.79 7.05 -8.70
N GLY A 287 -31.32 5.91 -8.17
CA GLY A 287 -31.93 5.30 -6.99
C GLY A 287 -31.51 3.85 -6.74
N ALA A 288 -32.23 3.18 -5.85
CA ALA A 288 -31.95 1.78 -5.47
C ALA A 288 -32.23 0.81 -6.64
N VAL A 289 -31.56 -0.35 -6.67
CA VAL A 289 -31.73 -1.33 -7.77
C VAL A 289 -33.04 -2.09 -7.65
N ASP A 290 -33.47 -2.30 -6.41
CA ASP A 290 -34.70 -2.97 -6.01
C ASP A 290 -35.97 -2.23 -6.46
N THR A 291 -35.85 -0.93 -6.76
CA THR A 291 -36.96 -0.08 -7.22
C THR A 291 -37.07 -0.01 -8.74
N ILE A 292 -36.14 -0.59 -9.52
CA ILE A 292 -36.21 -0.62 -11.00
C ILE A 292 -37.47 -1.32 -11.51
N VAL A 293 -37.93 -2.34 -10.77
CA VAL A 293 -39.16 -3.08 -11.06
C VAL A 293 -40.38 -2.15 -11.08
N GLU A 294 -40.36 -1.04 -10.34
CA GLU A 294 -41.45 -0.05 -10.34
C GLU A 294 -41.49 0.75 -11.65
N LEU A 295 -40.34 1.03 -12.28
CA LEU A 295 -40.27 1.74 -13.56
C LEU A 295 -40.82 0.89 -14.72
N GLU A 296 -40.56 -0.42 -14.70
CA GLU A 296 -41.09 -1.37 -15.71
C GLU A 296 -42.62 -1.53 -15.62
N GLN A 297 -43.21 -1.22 -14.47
CA GLN A 297 -44.66 -1.27 -14.27
C GLN A 297 -45.38 -0.04 -14.83
N ILE A 298 -44.66 1.03 -15.19
CA ILE A 298 -45.24 2.25 -15.78
C ILE A 298 -45.47 2.01 -17.28
N PRO A 299 -46.73 1.98 -17.75
CA PRO A 299 -47.02 1.71 -19.16
C PRO A 299 -46.41 2.78 -20.07
N GLY A 300 -45.61 2.34 -21.06
CA GLY A 300 -44.92 3.22 -22.00
C GLY A 300 -43.48 3.57 -21.66
N LEU A 301 -42.95 3.10 -20.51
CA LEU A 301 -41.51 3.10 -20.24
C LEU A 301 -40.94 1.73 -20.55
N VAL A 302 -39.95 1.69 -21.44
CA VAL A 302 -39.26 0.45 -21.79
C VAL A 302 -37.81 0.55 -21.34
N PRO A 303 -37.29 -0.44 -20.58
CA PRO A 303 -35.89 -0.47 -20.21
C PRO A 303 -35.03 -0.64 -21.46
N ARG A 304 -34.01 0.19 -21.62
CA ARG A 304 -33.07 0.07 -22.72
C ARG A 304 -32.10 -1.08 -22.42
N VAL A 305 -32.36 -2.25 -23.03
CA VAL A 305 -31.54 -3.45 -22.83
C VAL A 305 -30.10 -3.24 -23.32
N GLU A 306 -29.16 -3.57 -22.44
CA GLU A 306 -27.69 -3.67 -22.60
C GLU A 306 -27.21 -3.77 -24.06
N SER A 307 -27.04 -2.62 -24.71
CA SER A 307 -26.22 -2.51 -25.91
C SER A 307 -25.67 -1.11 -25.98
N GLU A 308 -24.38 -1.03 -25.66
CA GLU A 308 -23.58 0.20 -25.52
C GLU A 308 -23.98 1.10 -24.35
N PHE A 309 -23.51 0.76 -23.15
CA PHE A 309 -22.99 1.79 -22.23
C PHE A 309 -21.90 2.55 -23.01
N ARG A 310 -22.29 3.50 -23.87
CA ARG A 310 -21.38 4.55 -24.30
C ARG A 310 -20.98 5.24 -23.01
N HIS A 311 -19.79 4.87 -22.54
CA HIS A 311 -19.04 5.64 -21.59
C HIS A 311 -19.05 7.08 -22.12
N HIS A 312 -19.90 7.94 -21.58
CA HIS A 312 -19.68 9.38 -21.69
C HIS A 312 -18.45 9.65 -20.83
N PRO A 313 -17.26 9.90 -21.41
CA PRO A 313 -15.99 9.94 -20.68
C PRO A 313 -15.84 11.18 -19.78
N GLU A 314 -16.91 11.93 -19.52
CA GLU A 314 -16.86 13.31 -19.03
C GLU A 314 -17.55 13.54 -17.68
N ARG A 315 -18.09 12.50 -17.03
CA ARG A 315 -18.76 12.66 -15.73
C ARG A 315 -17.74 12.50 -14.58
N HIS A 316 -17.33 13.61 -13.97
CA HIS A 316 -16.38 13.64 -12.86
C HIS A 316 -17.08 13.91 -11.53
N LEU A 317 -16.81 13.08 -10.52
CA LEU A 317 -17.23 13.33 -9.14
C LEU A 317 -16.17 14.13 -8.40
N VAL A 318 -16.59 15.21 -7.76
CA VAL A 318 -15.74 16.15 -7.02
C VAL A 318 -16.35 16.36 -5.64
N GLU A 319 -15.56 16.14 -4.60
CA GLU A 319 -15.90 16.46 -3.22
C GLU A 319 -15.44 17.87 -2.89
N VAL A 320 -16.34 18.69 -2.34
CA VAL A 320 -16.03 20.05 -1.90
C VAL A 320 -16.45 20.29 -0.46
N VAL A 321 -15.66 21.07 0.28
CA VAL A 321 -16.01 21.50 1.65
C VAL A 321 -16.36 22.97 1.63
N LEU A 322 -17.57 23.31 2.10
CA LEU A 322 -18.06 24.69 2.10
C LEU A 322 -17.27 25.57 3.06
N SER A 323 -16.76 26.69 2.57
CA SER A 323 -16.06 27.66 3.41
C SER A 323 -17.03 28.54 4.22
N ARG A 324 -16.52 29.25 5.23
CA ARG A 324 -17.29 30.30 5.93
C ARG A 324 -17.64 31.50 5.04
N LYS A 325 -16.96 31.64 3.89
CA LYS A 325 -17.19 32.73 2.92
C LYS A 325 -18.11 32.29 1.78
N PHE A 326 -18.63 31.06 1.83
CA PHE A 326 -19.53 30.56 0.81
C PHE A 326 -20.77 31.47 0.73
N PRO A 327 -21.13 31.99 -0.46
CA PRO A 327 -22.14 33.05 -0.58
C PRO A 327 -23.58 32.60 -0.31
N LEU A 328 -23.82 31.29 -0.20
CA LEU A 328 -25.15 30.68 -0.09
C LEU A 328 -25.25 29.81 1.18
N LEU A 329 -24.61 30.27 2.25
CA LEU A 329 -24.79 29.66 3.57
C LEU A 329 -26.17 30.00 4.12
N GLN A 330 -26.74 29.07 4.89
CA GLN A 330 -28.08 29.15 5.50
C GLN A 330 -29.25 29.18 4.50
N THR A 331 -28.99 28.92 3.22
CA THR A 331 -30.05 28.68 2.22
C THR A 331 -30.20 27.19 1.95
N THR A 332 -31.39 26.75 1.54
CA THR A 332 -31.58 25.37 1.08
C THR A 332 -30.84 25.12 -0.24
N ILE A 333 -30.47 23.87 -0.52
CA ILE A 333 -29.84 23.51 -1.80
C ILE A 333 -30.71 23.93 -3.00
N ARG A 334 -32.04 23.86 -2.85
CA ARG A 334 -33.01 24.30 -3.85
C ARG A 334 -32.94 25.80 -4.12
N GLU A 335 -32.85 26.62 -3.08
CA GLU A 335 -32.73 28.08 -3.18
C GLU A 335 -31.34 28.53 -3.65
N ALA A 336 -30.30 27.78 -3.28
CA ALA A 336 -28.93 28.05 -3.65
C ALA A 336 -28.69 27.95 -5.17
N SER A 337 -29.58 27.30 -5.92
CA SER A 337 -29.47 27.10 -7.39
C SER A 337 -28.06 26.65 -7.81
N PHE A 338 -27.46 25.75 -7.02
CA PHE A 338 -26.05 25.36 -7.13
C PHE A 338 -25.66 24.92 -8.56
N ARG A 339 -26.62 24.27 -9.25
CA ARG A 339 -26.50 23.81 -10.63
C ARG A 339 -26.30 24.94 -11.64
N GLN A 340 -27.05 26.05 -11.52
CA GLN A 340 -26.93 27.19 -12.43
C GLN A 340 -25.65 28.00 -12.16
N ARG A 341 -25.28 28.14 -10.88
CA ARG A 341 -24.15 28.98 -10.48
C ARG A 341 -22.79 28.35 -10.73
N TYR A 342 -22.68 27.04 -10.48
CA TYR A 342 -21.40 26.33 -10.48
C TYR A 342 -21.29 25.23 -11.56
N ASN A 343 -22.31 25.06 -12.40
CA ASN A 343 -22.38 23.98 -13.40
C ASN A 343 -22.11 22.59 -12.79
N ALA A 344 -22.69 22.36 -11.60
CA ALA A 344 -22.43 21.19 -10.77
C ALA A 344 -23.71 20.70 -10.08
N ALA A 345 -23.94 19.40 -10.09
CA ALA A 345 -25.06 18.78 -9.39
C ALA A 345 -24.61 18.20 -8.05
N ILE A 346 -25.28 18.58 -6.96
CA ILE A 346 -25.04 17.96 -5.64
C ILE A 346 -25.68 16.56 -5.64
N VAL A 347 -24.85 15.56 -5.39
CA VAL A 347 -25.20 14.12 -5.28
C VAL A 347 -25.46 13.75 -3.82
N ALA A 348 -24.61 14.24 -2.90
CA ALA A 348 -24.76 13.98 -1.47
C ALA A 348 -24.23 15.12 -0.62
N VAL A 349 -24.73 15.22 0.62
CA VAL A 349 -24.27 16.17 1.65
C VAL A 349 -23.89 15.38 2.90
N HIS A 350 -22.70 15.64 3.41
CA HIS A 350 -22.23 15.14 4.69
C HIS A 350 -21.99 16.30 5.66
N ARG A 351 -22.35 16.07 6.93
CA ARG A 351 -22.09 16.99 8.04
C ARG A 351 -21.46 16.19 9.17
N GLU A 352 -20.33 16.68 9.66
CA GLU A 352 -19.58 16.03 10.75
C GLU A 352 -19.22 14.56 10.48
N GLY A 353 -19.10 14.18 9.20
CA GLY A 353 -18.79 12.80 8.78
C GLY A 353 -19.99 11.89 8.60
N GLU A 354 -21.21 12.35 8.86
CA GLU A 354 -22.45 11.59 8.60
C GLU A 354 -23.22 12.15 7.40
N ARG A 355 -23.84 11.25 6.62
CA ARG A 355 -24.70 11.65 5.49
C ARG A 355 -26.02 12.18 6.03
N LEU A 356 -26.41 13.39 5.62
CA LEU A 356 -27.72 13.93 5.96
C LEU A 356 -28.82 13.16 5.22
N GLN A 357 -29.78 12.62 5.98
CA GLN A 357 -30.92 11.87 5.44
C GLN A 357 -32.07 12.83 5.06
N GLY A 358 -32.72 12.57 3.94
CA GLY A 358 -33.84 13.37 3.43
C GLY A 358 -33.66 13.81 1.97
N LYS A 359 -34.59 14.61 1.46
CA LYS A 359 -34.52 15.18 0.11
C LYS A 359 -33.35 16.15 0.03
N VAL A 360 -32.38 15.86 -0.84
CA VAL A 360 -31.15 16.66 -0.99
C VAL A 360 -31.46 18.15 -1.23
N GLY A 361 -32.54 18.47 -1.93
CA GLY A 361 -32.95 19.86 -2.20
C GLY A 361 -33.37 20.67 -0.97
N ASP A 362 -33.87 20.01 0.08
CA ASP A 362 -34.42 20.67 1.27
C ASP A 362 -33.37 20.88 2.37
N ILE A 363 -32.14 20.39 2.15
CA ILE A 363 -31.04 20.53 3.09
C ILE A 363 -30.52 21.97 3.07
N THR A 364 -30.47 22.60 4.25
CA THR A 364 -29.85 23.92 4.47
C THR A 364 -28.33 23.80 4.59
N LEU A 365 -27.62 24.51 3.71
CA LEU A 365 -26.15 24.50 3.62
C LEU A 365 -25.50 25.24 4.79
N GLN A 366 -24.51 24.62 5.41
CA GLN A 366 -23.73 25.18 6.51
C GLN A 366 -22.23 25.15 6.20
N ALA A 367 -21.49 26.05 6.85
CA ALA A 367 -20.04 26.09 6.69
C ALA A 367 -19.43 24.81 7.29
N GLY A 368 -18.54 24.16 6.55
CA GLY A 368 -17.99 22.86 6.91
C GLY A 368 -18.78 21.66 6.40
N ASP A 369 -19.94 21.84 5.76
CA ASP A 369 -20.60 20.76 5.04
C ASP A 369 -19.71 20.27 3.88
N THR A 370 -19.69 18.95 3.68
CA THR A 370 -18.99 18.30 2.59
C THR A 370 -20.00 17.87 1.53
N LEU A 371 -19.88 18.45 0.33
CA LEU A 371 -20.76 18.16 -0.80
C LEU A 371 -20.05 17.24 -1.78
N LEU A 372 -20.72 16.16 -2.18
CA LEU A 372 -20.31 15.37 -3.33
C LEU A 372 -21.00 15.94 -4.57
N LEU A 373 -20.22 16.41 -5.54
CA LEU A 373 -20.69 17.06 -6.75
C LEU A 373 -20.40 16.19 -7.97
N GLN A 374 -21.34 16.15 -8.91
CA GLN A 374 -21.06 15.74 -10.28
C GLN A 374 -20.82 16.99 -11.11
N THR A 375 -19.67 17.03 -11.79
CA THR A 375 -19.14 18.24 -12.45
C THR A 375 -18.53 17.89 -13.80
N GLY A 376 -18.37 18.90 -14.66
CA GLY A 376 -17.56 18.80 -15.88
C GLY A 376 -16.04 18.87 -15.60
N ASN A 377 -15.23 18.60 -16.62
CA ASN A 377 -13.76 18.46 -16.50
C ASN A 377 -13.05 19.68 -15.88
N ASP A 378 -13.60 20.88 -16.06
CA ASP A 378 -12.95 22.14 -15.67
C ASP A 378 -13.29 22.62 -14.26
N PHE A 379 -14.15 21.90 -13.53
CA PHE A 379 -14.62 22.37 -12.23
C PHE A 379 -13.49 22.47 -11.19
N VAL A 380 -12.64 21.45 -11.13
CA VAL A 380 -11.51 21.44 -10.19
C VAL A 380 -10.49 22.52 -10.53
N SER A 381 -10.13 22.69 -11.81
CA SER A 381 -9.18 23.74 -12.22
C SER A 381 -9.72 25.15 -11.98
N THR A 382 -11.03 25.35 -12.16
CA THR A 382 -11.70 26.65 -11.98
C THR A 382 -11.87 27.02 -10.51
N TYR A 383 -12.28 26.07 -9.66
CA TYR A 383 -12.70 26.37 -8.28
C TYR A 383 -11.71 25.93 -7.20
N ARG A 384 -10.61 25.24 -7.53
CA ARG A 384 -9.57 24.83 -6.55
C ARG A 384 -9.00 25.99 -5.73
N ASN A 385 -8.90 27.18 -6.32
CA ASN A 385 -8.39 28.38 -5.66
C ASN A 385 -9.50 29.39 -5.27
N SER A 386 -10.78 29.01 -5.38
CA SER A 386 -11.88 29.88 -4.97
C SER A 386 -11.92 30.00 -3.45
N LYS A 387 -12.28 31.18 -2.95
CA LYS A 387 -12.55 31.40 -1.52
C LYS A 387 -13.86 30.78 -1.06
N ASP A 388 -14.67 30.28 -1.99
CA ASP A 388 -15.98 29.66 -1.72
C ASP A 388 -15.86 28.31 -1.02
N PHE A 389 -14.78 27.56 -1.30
CA PHE A 389 -14.55 26.21 -0.79
C PHE A 389 -13.24 26.14 0.00
N TYR A 390 -13.23 25.41 1.12
CA TYR A 390 -11.99 25.10 1.84
C TYR A 390 -11.17 24.03 1.13
N LEU A 391 -11.83 23.12 0.42
CA LEU A 391 -11.21 22.02 -0.30
C LEU A 391 -12.07 21.68 -1.52
N VAL A 392 -11.40 21.37 -2.64
CA VAL A 392 -12.00 20.82 -3.86
C VAL A 392 -11.12 19.64 -4.29
N SER A 393 -11.63 18.42 -4.15
CA SER A 393 -10.92 17.19 -4.47
C SER A 393 -11.72 16.34 -5.45
N SER A 394 -11.09 15.84 -6.51
CA SER A 394 -11.71 14.78 -7.31
C SER A 394 -11.83 13.51 -6.48
N VAL A 395 -12.95 12.80 -6.58
CA VAL A 395 -13.09 11.48 -5.96
C VAL A 395 -12.23 10.50 -6.74
N GLU A 396 -11.09 10.12 -6.17
CA GLU A 396 -10.15 9.19 -6.78
C GLU A 396 -10.79 7.81 -6.99
N GLY A 397 -10.94 7.42 -8.25
CA GLY A 397 -11.51 6.11 -8.61
C GLY A 397 -11.73 5.89 -10.11
N LEU A 398 -11.70 6.97 -10.92
CA LEU A 398 -12.05 6.93 -12.34
C LEU A 398 -10.98 7.56 -13.26
N GLU A 399 -9.73 7.74 -12.81
CA GLU A 399 -8.67 7.99 -13.79
C GLU A 399 -8.60 6.78 -14.73
N THR A 400 -8.76 7.03 -16.03
CA THR A 400 -8.66 6.05 -17.11
C THR A 400 -7.30 5.35 -17.01
N ARG A 401 -7.28 4.17 -16.39
CA ARG A 401 -6.08 3.33 -16.35
C ARG A 401 -5.77 2.91 -17.78
N HIS A 402 -4.59 3.30 -18.27
CA HIS A 402 -4.17 3.02 -19.63
C HIS A 402 -3.80 1.53 -19.76
N HIS A 403 -4.79 0.66 -19.90
CA HIS A 403 -4.63 -0.79 -20.07
C HIS A 403 -3.73 -1.16 -21.26
N GLN A 404 -3.54 -0.24 -22.20
CA GLN A 404 -2.69 -0.42 -23.38
C GLN A 404 -1.19 -0.59 -23.04
N LYS A 405 -0.72 -0.20 -21.84
CA LYS A 405 0.72 -0.25 -21.48
C LYS A 405 1.10 -1.33 -20.47
N ALA A 406 0.17 -2.22 -20.15
CA ALA A 406 0.45 -3.33 -19.23
C ALA A 406 1.61 -4.22 -19.73
N ARG A 407 1.61 -4.53 -21.03
CA ARG A 407 2.65 -5.38 -21.64
C ARG A 407 4.03 -4.74 -21.58
N THR A 408 4.14 -3.44 -21.87
CA THR A 408 5.41 -2.72 -21.83
C THR A 408 5.95 -2.62 -20.41
N ALA A 409 5.09 -2.34 -19.42
CA ALA A 409 5.51 -2.30 -18.02
C ALA A 409 5.97 -3.66 -17.50
N LEU A 410 5.29 -4.75 -17.88
CA LEU A 410 5.70 -6.12 -17.53
C LEU A 410 7.02 -6.50 -18.18
N LEU A 411 7.22 -6.14 -19.46
CA LEU A 411 8.49 -6.38 -20.16
C LEU A 411 9.64 -5.65 -19.46
N LEU A 412 9.44 -4.41 -19.04
CA LEU A 412 10.45 -3.65 -18.29
C LEU A 412 10.78 -4.27 -16.93
N LEU A 413 9.79 -4.83 -16.22
CA LEU A 413 10.04 -5.60 -15.01
C LEU A 413 10.86 -6.87 -15.30
N ILE A 414 10.53 -7.61 -16.36
CA ILE A 414 11.30 -8.80 -16.77
C ILE A 414 12.73 -8.39 -17.15
N CYS A 415 12.92 -7.26 -17.84
CA CYS A 415 14.25 -6.72 -18.13
C CYS A 415 15.03 -6.38 -16.86
N LEU A 416 14.40 -5.78 -15.85
CA LEU A 416 15.04 -5.54 -14.56
C LEU A 416 15.52 -6.85 -13.93
N LEU A 417 14.65 -7.85 -13.84
CA LEU A 417 14.98 -9.15 -13.25
C LEU A 417 16.09 -9.85 -14.01
N ALA A 418 16.03 -9.85 -15.34
CA ALA A 418 17.09 -10.39 -16.19
C ALA A 418 18.42 -9.67 -15.96
N TRP A 419 18.43 -8.33 -15.89
CA TRP A 419 19.63 -7.56 -15.60
C TRP A 419 20.21 -7.94 -14.23
N LEU A 420 19.39 -7.99 -13.18
CA LEU A 420 19.87 -8.34 -11.83
C LEU A 420 20.41 -9.79 -11.76
N ILE A 421 19.78 -10.73 -12.44
CA ILE A 421 20.27 -12.12 -12.55
C ILE A 421 21.60 -12.15 -13.31
N LEU A 422 21.68 -11.52 -14.49
CA LEU A 422 22.91 -11.47 -15.27
C LEU A 422 24.04 -10.79 -14.49
N GLY A 423 23.77 -9.67 -13.82
CA GLY A 423 24.75 -8.98 -12.98
C GLY A 423 25.27 -9.85 -11.82
N SER A 424 24.43 -10.74 -11.28
CA SER A 424 24.85 -11.69 -10.26
C SER A 424 25.69 -12.85 -10.80
N LEU A 425 25.50 -13.24 -12.07
CA LEU A 425 26.23 -14.34 -12.72
C LEU A 425 27.56 -13.87 -13.32
N PHE A 426 27.58 -12.68 -13.90
CA PHE A 426 28.75 -12.05 -14.52
C PHE A 426 29.44 -11.11 -13.53
N GLN A 427 29.72 -11.58 -12.31
CA GLN A 427 30.52 -10.90 -11.27
C GLN A 427 32.01 -10.79 -11.66
N SER A 428 32.29 -10.43 -12.91
CA SER A 428 33.62 -10.00 -13.32
C SER A 428 33.85 -8.63 -12.68
N THR A 429 34.83 -8.59 -11.78
CA THR A 429 35.17 -7.50 -10.85
C THR A 429 35.59 -6.19 -11.53
N ASP A 430 35.75 -6.17 -12.85
CA ASP A 430 36.25 -5.03 -13.61
C ASP A 430 35.29 -4.61 -14.73
N SER A 431 34.01 -4.35 -14.43
CA SER A 431 33.18 -3.57 -15.37
C SER A 431 33.33 -2.08 -15.05
N PRO A 432 34.09 -1.29 -15.84
CA PRO A 432 34.28 0.15 -15.60
C PRO A 432 32.98 0.95 -15.71
N LEU A 433 31.91 0.33 -16.22
CA LEU A 433 30.61 0.95 -16.45
C LEU A 433 29.68 0.90 -15.21
N GLY A 434 30.04 0.20 -14.13
CA GLY A 434 29.23 0.14 -12.90
C GLY A 434 27.85 -0.53 -13.09
N LEU A 435 27.66 -1.26 -14.19
CA LEU A 435 26.39 -1.87 -14.61
C LEU A 435 25.93 -3.01 -13.70
N ASN A 436 26.81 -3.50 -12.81
CA ASN A 436 26.49 -4.56 -11.85
C ASN A 436 25.75 -4.03 -10.61
N SER A 437 25.61 -2.70 -10.46
CA SER A 437 24.92 -2.10 -9.32
C SER A 437 23.39 -2.23 -9.46
N PRO A 438 22.69 -2.82 -8.47
CA PRO A 438 21.23 -2.88 -8.44
C PRO A 438 20.57 -1.49 -8.48
N ALA A 439 21.26 -0.47 -7.96
CA ALA A 439 20.79 0.92 -7.99
C ALA A 439 20.71 1.44 -9.43
N VAL A 440 21.74 1.18 -10.24
CA VAL A 440 21.78 1.60 -11.64
C VAL A 440 20.69 0.89 -12.44
N ALA A 441 20.54 -0.42 -12.28
CA ALA A 441 19.52 -1.19 -12.99
C ALA A 441 18.09 -0.69 -12.66
N SER A 442 17.78 -0.52 -11.37
CA SER A 442 16.45 -0.07 -10.93
C SER A 442 16.12 1.37 -11.34
N LEU A 443 17.08 2.30 -11.21
CA LEU A 443 16.88 3.68 -11.65
C LEU A 443 16.76 3.79 -13.17
N ALA A 444 17.57 3.05 -13.92
CA ALA A 444 17.49 3.02 -15.39
C ALA A 444 16.11 2.52 -15.86
N ILE A 445 15.58 1.47 -15.25
CA ILE A 445 14.24 0.95 -15.57
C ILE A 445 13.14 1.94 -15.14
N ALA A 446 13.28 2.60 -14.00
CA ALA A 446 12.35 3.66 -13.59
C ALA A 446 12.31 4.82 -14.60
N VAL A 447 13.47 5.29 -15.05
CA VAL A 447 13.57 6.32 -16.11
C VAL A 447 12.96 5.81 -17.41
N LEU A 448 13.23 4.56 -17.80
CA LEU A 448 12.67 3.97 -19.01
C LEU A 448 11.14 3.83 -18.93
N MET A 449 10.56 3.57 -17.76
CA MET A 449 9.12 3.59 -17.52
C MET A 449 8.52 4.99 -17.72
N VAL A 450 9.24 6.05 -17.36
CA VAL A 450 8.83 7.43 -17.62
C VAL A 450 8.94 7.76 -19.11
N LEU A 451 10.04 7.39 -19.77
CA LEU A 451 10.26 7.63 -21.20
C LEU A 451 9.24 6.89 -22.09
N THR A 452 8.93 5.63 -21.76
CA THR A 452 7.88 4.84 -22.43
C THR A 452 6.46 5.29 -22.05
N ARG A 453 6.36 6.31 -21.18
CA ARG A 453 5.09 6.87 -20.67
C ARG A 453 4.21 5.79 -20.02
N CYS A 454 4.82 4.77 -19.39
CA CYS A 454 4.14 3.83 -18.49
C CYS A 454 3.82 4.50 -17.14
N LEU A 455 4.64 5.49 -16.77
CA LEU A 455 4.54 6.26 -15.54
C LEU A 455 4.67 7.76 -15.84
N LYS A 456 3.78 8.59 -15.30
CA LYS A 456 3.94 10.05 -15.40
C LYS A 456 5.08 10.50 -14.48
N PRO A 457 5.86 11.54 -14.83
CA PRO A 457 6.92 12.06 -13.96
C PRO A 457 6.44 12.48 -12.57
N SER A 458 5.22 13.04 -12.46
CA SER A 458 4.59 13.38 -11.18
C SER A 458 4.39 12.16 -10.30
N ASP A 459 3.86 11.09 -10.89
CA ASP A 459 3.53 9.85 -10.19
C ASP A 459 4.80 9.12 -9.75
N ALA A 460 5.86 9.19 -10.56
CA ALA A 460 7.18 8.69 -10.20
C ALA A 460 7.74 9.39 -8.96
N ARG A 461 7.64 10.72 -8.87
CA ARG A 461 8.09 11.49 -7.70
C ARG A 461 7.24 11.19 -6.47
N ASN A 462 5.93 11.13 -6.63
CA ASN A 462 4.99 10.85 -5.54
C ASN A 462 5.11 9.40 -5.02
N ALA A 463 5.59 8.47 -5.86
CA ALA A 463 5.82 7.08 -5.47
C ALA A 463 7.01 6.92 -4.51
N ILE A 464 7.96 7.86 -4.53
CA ILE A 464 9.15 7.80 -3.69
C ILE A 464 8.77 8.21 -2.27
N ASN A 465 8.75 7.24 -1.37
CA ASN A 465 8.50 7.49 0.05
C ASN A 465 9.77 8.02 0.72
N LEU A 466 9.87 9.35 0.79
CA LEU A 466 11.02 10.03 1.37
C LEU A 466 11.23 9.65 2.85
N GLN A 467 10.17 9.51 3.63
CA GLN A 467 10.25 9.09 5.03
C GLN A 467 10.96 7.74 5.17
N VAL A 468 10.62 6.76 4.32
CA VAL A 468 11.28 5.44 4.34
C VAL A 468 12.75 5.56 3.95
N LEU A 469 13.06 6.28 2.86
CA LEU A 469 14.45 6.43 2.40
C LEU A 469 15.34 7.14 3.42
N LEU A 470 14.86 8.24 4.00
CA LEU A 470 15.56 8.99 5.05
C LEU A 470 15.78 8.14 6.30
N THR A 471 14.76 7.37 6.72
CA THR A 471 14.88 6.46 7.87
C THR A 471 15.97 5.41 7.63
N ILE A 472 16.02 4.81 6.43
CA ILE A 472 17.05 3.80 6.10
C ILE A 472 18.43 4.42 6.07
N ALA A 473 18.60 5.53 5.34
CA ALA A 473 19.89 6.21 5.21
C ALA A 473 20.45 6.61 6.58
N ALA A 474 19.61 7.15 7.45
CA ALA A 474 19.98 7.53 8.81
C ALA A 474 20.26 6.31 9.70
N ALA A 475 19.49 5.21 9.56
CA ALA A 475 19.72 3.97 10.30
C ALA A 475 21.05 3.30 9.92
N LEU A 476 21.45 3.34 8.64
CA LEU A 476 22.76 2.86 8.19
C LEU A 476 23.89 3.68 8.85
N GLY A 477 23.78 5.02 8.83
CA GLY A 477 24.73 5.89 9.53
C GLY A 477 24.80 5.63 11.03
N LEU A 478 23.65 5.40 11.67
CA LEU A 478 23.58 5.05 13.10
C LEU A 478 24.19 3.66 13.38
N GLY A 479 24.01 2.69 12.47
CA GLY A 479 24.68 1.40 12.50
C GLY A 479 26.20 1.52 12.49
N LYS A 480 26.76 2.37 11.59
CA LYS A 480 28.18 2.70 11.59
C LYS A 480 28.63 3.33 12.90
N ALA A 481 27.80 4.19 13.48
CA ALA A 481 28.13 4.84 14.74
C ALA A 481 28.21 3.86 15.91
N LEU A 482 27.36 2.82 15.92
CA LEU A 482 27.40 1.76 16.92
C LEU A 482 28.73 0.97 16.86
N SER A 483 29.24 0.71 15.66
CA SER A 483 30.57 0.11 15.49
C SER A 483 31.68 1.08 15.90
N ALA A 484 31.68 2.31 15.36
CA ALA A 484 32.72 3.31 15.62
C ALA A 484 32.86 3.67 17.10
N SER A 485 31.75 3.69 17.86
CA SER A 485 31.79 4.00 19.29
C SER A 485 32.20 2.80 20.17
N GLY A 486 32.32 1.58 19.62
CA GLY A 486 32.51 0.35 20.38
C GLY A 486 31.24 -0.17 21.09
N ALA A 487 30.07 0.36 20.72
CA ALA A 487 28.80 -0.06 21.33
C ALA A 487 28.38 -1.45 20.85
N ALA A 488 28.60 -1.77 19.57
CA ALA A 488 28.33 -3.09 19.01
C ALA A 488 29.19 -4.17 19.70
N GLU A 489 30.47 -3.91 19.90
CA GLU A 489 31.39 -4.80 20.64
C GLU A 489 30.94 -5.02 22.09
N ALA A 490 30.55 -3.96 22.80
CA ALA A 490 30.06 -4.07 24.18
C ALA A 490 28.77 -4.91 24.28
N LEU A 491 27.84 -4.76 23.32
CA LEU A 491 26.64 -5.57 23.22
C LEU A 491 26.96 -7.03 22.89
N ALA A 492 27.91 -7.28 21.99
CA ALA A 492 28.37 -8.62 21.63
C ALA A 492 28.98 -9.35 22.85
N HIS A 493 29.87 -8.69 23.60
CA HIS A 493 30.42 -9.24 24.84
C HIS A 493 29.35 -9.47 25.92
N SER A 494 28.38 -8.56 26.04
CA SER A 494 27.26 -8.74 26.98
C SER A 494 26.47 -9.99 26.65
N LEU A 495 26.18 -10.22 25.36
CA LEU A 495 25.52 -11.44 24.92
C LEU A 495 26.37 -12.68 25.24
N ILE A 496 27.64 -12.70 24.81
CA ILE A 496 28.54 -13.83 25.03
C ILE A 496 28.73 -14.13 26.53
N SER A 497 28.72 -13.12 27.40
CA SER A 497 28.82 -13.32 28.85
C SER A 497 27.64 -14.09 29.45
N THR A 498 26.45 -14.02 28.82
CA THR A 498 25.23 -14.67 29.33
C THR A 498 25.06 -16.11 28.83
N GLY A 499 25.44 -16.41 27.58
CA GLY A 499 25.21 -17.72 26.95
C GLY A 499 26.47 -18.40 26.38
N GLY A 500 27.65 -17.82 26.61
CA GLY A 500 28.92 -18.29 26.06
C GLY A 500 29.05 -18.04 24.56
N THR A 501 30.05 -18.69 23.95
CA THR A 501 30.31 -18.67 22.51
C THR A 501 29.51 -19.71 21.74
N ASN A 502 28.45 -20.28 22.33
CA ASN A 502 27.63 -21.29 21.67
C ASN A 502 26.90 -20.66 20.46
N PRO A 503 27.16 -21.12 19.21
CA PRO A 503 26.63 -20.47 18.02
C PRO A 503 25.09 -20.52 17.93
N ILE A 504 24.48 -21.59 18.46
CA ILE A 504 23.01 -21.74 18.48
C ILE A 504 22.39 -20.74 19.47
N TRP A 505 23.01 -20.53 20.62
CA TRP A 505 22.54 -19.53 21.58
C TRP A 505 22.62 -18.12 20.97
N LEU A 506 23.74 -17.79 20.32
CA LEU A 506 23.92 -16.49 19.65
C LEU A 506 22.87 -16.27 18.57
N LEU A 507 22.57 -17.31 17.77
CA LEU A 507 21.52 -17.29 16.76
C LEU A 507 20.13 -17.05 17.36
N ILE A 508 19.78 -17.75 18.44
CA ILE A 508 18.49 -17.57 19.13
C ILE A 508 18.39 -16.16 19.70
N ALA A 509 19.43 -15.69 20.38
CA ALA A 509 19.46 -14.37 21.00
C ALA A 509 19.28 -13.26 19.97
N ILE A 510 20.06 -13.27 18.89
CA ILE A 510 19.97 -12.23 17.86
C ILE A 510 18.63 -12.29 17.12
N TYR A 511 18.10 -13.48 16.86
CA TYR A 511 16.79 -13.64 16.22
C TYR A 511 15.67 -13.06 17.09
N LEU A 512 15.64 -13.38 18.39
CA LEU A 512 14.62 -12.89 19.33
C LEU A 512 14.72 -11.37 19.54
N ILE A 513 15.94 -10.83 19.68
CA ILE A 513 16.16 -9.38 19.75
C ILE A 513 15.62 -8.72 18.50
N THR A 514 15.93 -9.26 17.32
CA THR A 514 15.48 -8.70 16.05
C THR A 514 13.95 -8.73 15.93
N VAL A 515 13.29 -9.85 16.24
CA VAL A 515 11.81 -9.93 16.24
C VAL A 515 11.21 -8.93 17.23
N GLY A 516 11.80 -8.82 18.43
CA GLY A 516 11.34 -7.87 19.45
C GLY A 516 11.41 -6.42 18.98
N LEU A 517 12.52 -6.02 18.34
CA LEU A 517 12.72 -4.66 17.85
C LEU A 517 11.89 -4.37 16.58
N THR A 518 11.80 -5.32 15.66
CA THR A 518 11.08 -5.14 14.38
C THR A 518 9.59 -4.96 14.57
N GLU A 519 9.01 -5.53 15.64
CA GLU A 519 7.60 -5.34 15.98
C GLU A 519 7.31 -3.95 16.57
N THR A 520 8.34 -3.11 16.74
CA THR A 520 8.22 -1.78 17.36
C THR A 520 8.56 -0.63 16.42
N ILE A 521 9.45 -0.84 15.45
CA ILE A 521 9.93 0.17 14.49
C ILE A 521 9.86 -0.39 13.06
N SER A 522 10.22 0.42 12.07
CA SER A 522 10.54 -0.02 10.72
C SER A 522 11.59 -1.14 10.67
N ASN A 523 11.21 -2.24 10.02
CA ASN A 523 12.04 -3.40 9.72
C ASN A 523 13.40 -3.06 9.11
N ASN A 524 13.43 -2.11 8.18
CA ASN A 524 14.65 -1.73 7.49
C ASN A 524 15.66 -1.08 8.45
N ALA A 525 15.17 -0.26 9.38
CA ALA A 525 16.02 0.41 10.35
C ALA A 525 16.63 -0.59 11.34
N VAL A 526 15.83 -1.54 11.82
CA VAL A 526 16.28 -2.61 12.72
C VAL A 526 17.36 -3.46 12.03
N ALA A 527 17.15 -3.85 10.77
CA ALA A 527 18.14 -4.63 10.02
C ALA A 527 19.46 -3.86 9.82
N ALA A 528 19.40 -2.58 9.46
CA ALA A 528 20.58 -1.73 9.31
C ALA A 528 21.39 -1.60 10.61
N MET A 529 20.71 -1.44 11.74
CA MET A 529 21.36 -1.24 13.04
C MET A 529 21.92 -2.51 13.66
N LEU A 530 21.26 -3.66 13.46
CA LEU A 530 21.68 -4.93 14.05
C LEU A 530 22.72 -5.66 13.22
N LEU A 531 22.87 -5.36 11.93
CA LEU A 531 23.84 -6.02 11.07
C LEU A 531 25.29 -5.85 11.58
N PRO A 532 25.77 -4.64 11.94
CA PRO A 532 27.10 -4.50 12.53
C PRO A 532 27.25 -5.30 13.83
N LEU A 533 26.20 -5.36 14.65
CA LEU A 533 26.20 -6.17 15.87
C LEU A 533 26.33 -7.68 15.58
N ALA A 534 25.64 -8.22 14.57
CA ALA A 534 25.80 -9.64 14.19
C ALA A 534 27.21 -9.96 13.70
N ILE A 535 27.81 -9.05 12.94
CA ILE A 535 29.19 -9.21 12.46
C ILE A 535 30.14 -9.22 13.66
N GLU A 536 30.00 -8.28 14.60
CA GLU A 536 30.83 -8.25 15.80
C GLU A 536 30.65 -9.47 16.70
N ILE A 537 29.41 -9.95 16.87
CA ILE A 537 29.16 -11.20 17.59
C ILE A 537 29.92 -12.36 16.94
N ALA A 538 29.91 -12.43 15.62
CA ALA A 538 30.59 -13.50 14.88
C ALA A 538 32.12 -13.41 15.01
N GLU A 539 32.68 -12.20 14.96
CA GLU A 539 34.11 -11.96 15.11
C GLU A 539 34.59 -12.29 16.52
N VAL A 540 33.90 -11.81 17.55
CA VAL A 540 34.26 -12.10 18.96
C VAL A 540 34.08 -13.59 19.29
N ALA A 541 33.08 -14.25 18.72
CA ALA A 541 32.87 -15.69 18.91
C ALA A 541 33.71 -16.57 17.96
N ASN A 542 34.46 -15.97 17.02
CA ASN A 542 35.24 -16.64 15.98
C ASN A 542 34.43 -17.66 15.16
N ILE A 543 33.25 -17.24 14.68
CA ILE A 543 32.34 -18.03 13.85
C ILE A 543 32.05 -17.30 12.54
N ASN A 544 31.52 -18.03 11.56
CA ASN A 544 31.01 -17.43 10.33
C ASN A 544 29.83 -16.49 10.64
N ALA A 545 29.84 -15.26 10.12
CA ALA A 545 28.77 -14.27 10.36
C ALA A 545 27.48 -14.55 9.58
N ARG A 546 27.57 -15.34 8.50
CA ARG A 546 26.47 -15.60 7.56
C ARG A 546 25.18 -16.09 8.24
N PRO A 547 25.20 -17.06 9.17
CA PRO A 547 23.99 -17.51 9.86
C PRO A 547 23.30 -16.40 10.64
N LEU A 548 24.06 -15.53 11.31
CA LEU A 548 23.51 -14.41 12.09
C LEU A 548 22.94 -13.31 11.18
N ILE A 549 23.62 -13.02 10.08
CA ILE A 549 23.16 -12.07 9.05
C ILE A 549 21.83 -12.53 8.45
N ILE A 550 21.71 -13.80 8.07
CA ILE A 550 20.46 -14.38 7.53
C ILE A 550 19.37 -14.36 8.60
N ALA A 551 19.69 -14.63 9.86
CA ALA A 551 18.74 -14.57 10.97
C ALA A 551 18.16 -13.17 11.17
N ILE A 552 19.00 -12.13 11.20
CA ILE A 552 18.53 -10.73 11.27
C ILE A 552 17.68 -10.40 10.06
N THR A 553 18.14 -10.75 8.86
CA THR A 553 17.46 -10.45 7.60
C THR A 553 16.03 -11.01 7.59
N LEU A 554 15.86 -12.26 8.04
CA LEU A 554 14.55 -12.89 8.14
C LEU A 554 13.73 -12.35 9.30
N ALA A 555 14.30 -12.27 10.50
CA ALA A 555 13.60 -11.83 11.70
C ALA A 555 13.06 -10.41 11.53
N ALA A 556 13.85 -9.51 10.94
CA ALA A 556 13.42 -8.14 10.66
C ALA A 556 12.35 -8.10 9.56
N SER A 557 12.33 -9.05 8.64
CA SER A 557 11.34 -9.08 7.56
C SER A 557 10.01 -9.73 7.98
N LEU A 558 10.04 -10.72 8.87
CA LEU A 558 8.90 -11.56 9.23
C LEU A 558 8.07 -10.97 10.39
N SER A 559 7.62 -9.73 10.23
CA SER A 559 6.79 -9.04 11.23
C SER A 559 5.29 -9.30 11.04
N PHE A 560 4.69 -10.00 12.02
CA PHE A 560 3.30 -10.43 12.01
C PHE A 560 2.53 -10.07 13.28
N ILE A 561 3.21 -9.75 14.37
CA ILE A 561 2.61 -9.69 15.72
C ILE A 561 1.85 -8.38 15.91
N THR A 562 2.34 -7.30 15.32
CA THR A 562 1.77 -5.96 15.45
C THR A 562 1.41 -5.36 14.08
N PRO A 563 0.43 -4.43 14.05
CA PRO A 563 0.10 -3.72 12.83
C PRO A 563 1.22 -2.75 12.41
N ILE A 564 1.99 -2.21 13.36
CA ILE A 564 2.99 -1.17 13.11
C ILE A 564 4.30 -1.77 12.57
N GLY A 565 4.63 -3.00 12.96
CA GLY A 565 5.85 -3.67 12.53
C GLY A 565 5.96 -3.90 11.01
N TYR A 566 4.86 -3.82 10.24
CA TYR A 566 4.96 -3.85 8.79
C TYR A 566 3.99 -2.86 8.12
N GLN A 567 4.47 -2.10 7.13
CA GLN A 567 3.64 -1.11 6.42
C GLN A 567 2.39 -1.74 5.78
N THR A 568 2.52 -2.93 5.19
CA THR A 568 1.42 -3.68 4.59
C THR A 568 0.36 -4.07 5.61
N ASN A 569 0.76 -4.35 6.86
CA ASN A 569 -0.17 -4.62 7.95
C ASN A 569 -1.03 -3.39 8.26
N LEU A 570 -0.45 -2.17 8.28
CA LEU A 570 -1.21 -0.93 8.42
C LEU A 570 -2.17 -0.68 7.25
N MET A 571 -1.75 -0.97 6.02
CA MET A 571 -2.58 -0.76 4.83
C MET A 571 -3.88 -1.57 4.88
N VAL A 572 -3.80 -2.82 5.34
CA VAL A 572 -4.98 -3.71 5.42
C VAL A 572 -5.80 -3.50 6.69
N MET A 573 -5.25 -2.81 7.70
CA MET A 573 -5.89 -2.62 9.00
C MET A 573 -7.25 -1.91 8.88
N GLY A 574 -7.30 -0.80 8.15
CA GLY A 574 -8.52 -0.02 7.93
C GLY A 574 -9.56 -0.78 7.09
N PRO A 575 -9.25 -1.12 5.82
CA PRO A 575 -10.19 -1.80 4.92
C PRO A 575 -10.64 -3.19 5.41
N GLY A 576 -9.84 -3.87 6.25
CA GLY A 576 -10.21 -5.13 6.88
C GLY A 576 -10.85 -4.99 8.27
N GLY A 577 -10.92 -3.78 8.83
CA GLY A 577 -11.44 -3.50 10.17
C GLY A 577 -10.74 -4.30 11.27
N TYR A 578 -9.42 -4.50 11.15
CA TYR A 578 -8.62 -5.24 12.12
C TYR A 578 -8.27 -4.37 13.33
N ARG A 579 -8.21 -5.00 14.50
CA ARG A 579 -7.68 -4.41 15.73
C ARG A 579 -6.33 -5.03 16.05
N SER A 580 -5.50 -4.38 16.88
CA SER A 580 -4.19 -4.92 17.28
C SER A 580 -4.28 -6.34 17.88
N ARG A 581 -5.39 -6.68 18.56
CA ARG A 581 -5.64 -8.05 19.07
C ARG A 581 -5.75 -9.10 17.97
N ASP A 582 -6.22 -8.73 16.78
CA ASP A 582 -6.37 -9.64 15.65
C ASP A 582 -4.99 -10.04 15.09
N TYR A 583 -4.04 -9.09 15.05
CA TYR A 583 -2.63 -9.34 14.70
C TYR A 583 -1.96 -10.24 15.73
N LEU A 584 -2.15 -10.01 17.03
CA LEU A 584 -1.57 -10.89 18.06
C LEU A 584 -2.05 -12.35 17.92
N LYS A 585 -3.36 -12.55 17.71
CA LYS A 585 -3.97 -13.87 17.61
C LYS A 585 -3.46 -14.70 16.44
N CYS A 586 -3.30 -14.10 15.26
CA CYS A 586 -2.83 -14.80 14.07
C CYS A 586 -1.31 -14.74 13.93
N GLY A 587 -0.71 -13.63 14.33
CA GLY A 587 0.70 -13.31 14.17
C GLY A 587 1.62 -14.04 15.13
N ILE A 588 1.29 -14.19 16.41
CA ILE A 588 2.15 -14.92 17.36
C ILE A 588 2.38 -16.38 16.93
N PRO A 589 1.33 -17.18 16.63
CA PRO A 589 1.54 -18.55 16.17
C PRO A 589 2.38 -18.62 14.89
N LEU A 590 2.14 -17.71 13.93
CA LEU A 590 2.90 -17.67 12.68
C LEU A 590 4.36 -17.26 12.92
N ALA A 591 4.62 -16.25 13.74
CA ALA A 591 5.96 -15.79 14.09
C ALA A 591 6.76 -16.88 14.82
N LEU A 592 6.12 -17.64 15.71
CA LEU A 592 6.74 -18.81 16.36
C LEU A 592 7.08 -19.91 15.36
N LEU A 593 6.16 -20.24 14.44
CA LEU A 593 6.43 -21.21 13.37
C LEU A 593 7.60 -20.77 12.50
N MET A 594 7.67 -19.49 12.13
CA MET A 594 8.78 -18.94 11.36
C MET A 594 10.09 -18.95 12.15
N GLY A 595 10.05 -18.61 13.45
CA GLY A 595 11.22 -18.67 14.32
C GLY A 595 11.78 -20.08 14.45
N VAL A 596 10.93 -21.07 14.72
CA VAL A 596 11.35 -22.49 14.77
C VAL A 596 11.93 -22.93 13.42
N SER A 597 11.28 -22.56 12.31
CA SER A 597 11.77 -22.88 10.97
C SER A 597 13.14 -22.26 10.71
N ALA A 598 13.33 -20.99 11.09
CA ALA A 598 14.59 -20.29 10.91
C ALA A 598 15.71 -20.89 11.76
N LEU A 599 15.45 -21.17 13.04
CA LEU A 599 16.44 -21.75 13.95
C LEU A 599 16.87 -23.16 13.56
N ILE A 600 16.04 -23.91 12.83
CA ILE A 600 16.37 -25.23 12.31
C ILE A 600 17.10 -25.12 10.96
N ILE A 601 16.57 -24.34 10.01
CA ILE A 601 17.08 -24.32 8.63
C ILE A 601 18.39 -23.54 8.52
N ILE A 602 18.54 -22.43 9.25
CA ILE A 602 19.73 -21.57 9.12
C ILE A 602 21.02 -22.35 9.39
N PRO A 603 21.19 -23.06 10.52
CA PRO A 603 22.42 -23.82 10.79
C PRO A 603 22.69 -24.95 9.80
N LEU A 604 21.63 -25.51 9.16
CA LEU A 604 21.74 -26.60 8.20
C LEU A 604 22.26 -26.12 6.84
N VAL A 605 21.86 -24.92 6.42
CA VAL A 605 22.24 -24.35 5.12
C VAL A 605 23.52 -23.52 5.24
N TRP A 606 23.67 -22.78 6.34
CA TRP A 606 24.85 -21.96 6.62
C TRP A 606 25.53 -22.45 7.90
N PRO A 607 26.61 -23.23 7.80
CA PRO A 607 27.34 -23.70 8.97
C PRO A 607 28.11 -22.55 9.64
N PHE A 608 28.30 -22.67 10.96
CA PHE A 608 29.02 -21.68 11.76
C PHE A 608 30.56 -21.77 11.65
N SER A 609 31.08 -22.81 10.99
CA SER A 609 32.51 -22.98 10.75
C SER A 609 33.03 -21.92 9.78
N VAL A 610 34.15 -21.30 10.15
CA VAL A 610 34.89 -20.32 9.34
C VAL A 610 35.60 -20.97 8.17
#